data_AF-A0A4S0KUE7-F1
#
_entry.id   AF-A0A4S0KUE7-F1
#
_cell.length_a   1.000
_cell.length_b   1.000
_cell.length_c   1.000
_cell.angle_alpha   90.00
_cell.angle_beta   90.00
_cell.angle_gamma   90.00
#
_symmetry.space_group_name_H-M   'P 1'
#
loop_
_entity.id
_entity.type
_entity.pdbx_description
1 polymer ?
#
loop_
_entity_poly.entity_id
_entity_poly.type
_entity_poly.pdbx_seq_one_letter_code
_entity_poly.pdbx_strand_id
1 'polypeptide(L)'
;MTVAQPGTADAEWLARMHKQLLADDSIQFDLPALVQPEPPAWLKPLLEALAKLGPYMIYLFWGAVIIGVAIIAFLLVLEAKGVAWRLPWRRARKEAETQEEWRPDAGAAQILLSEADALAARGEYDEAVHLLLRRSVADIATRLPDFLRPSLTARDIAAASSIPTRPRTAFSEIARIVEAALFARRPVGAEGWQQARGAYERFAFRDAWA
;
A
#
# COMPACT_ATOMS: atom_id res chain seq x y z
N MET A 1 -20.10 52.80 10.79
CA MET A 1 -18.66 52.87 10.47
C MET A 1 -18.51 53.58 9.15
N THR A 2 -18.22 54.87 9.19
CA THR A 2 -17.96 55.72 8.02
C THR A 2 -16.56 55.39 7.52
N VAL A 3 -16.46 54.77 6.35
CA VAL A 3 -15.17 54.60 5.67
C VAL A 3 -14.68 56.00 5.30
N ALA A 4 -13.59 56.44 5.92
CA ALA A 4 -12.95 57.71 5.58
C ALA A 4 -12.62 57.70 4.08
N GLN A 5 -13.05 58.74 3.36
CA GLN A 5 -12.63 58.93 1.98
C GLN A 5 -11.10 59.07 1.96
N PRO A 6 -10.37 58.25 1.21
CA PRO A 6 -8.92 58.37 1.12
C PRO A 6 -8.56 59.77 0.60
N GLY A 7 -7.48 60.36 1.13
CA GLY A 7 -6.96 61.60 0.58
C GLY A 7 -6.65 61.43 -0.91
N THR A 8 -6.72 62.49 -1.69
CA THR A 8 -6.43 62.45 -3.13
C THR A 8 -5.08 61.79 -3.44
N ALA A 9 -4.08 61.98 -2.57
CA ALA A 9 -2.77 61.34 -2.63
C ALA A 9 -2.81 59.80 -2.48
N ASP A 10 -3.68 59.27 -1.61
CA ASP A 10 -3.82 57.82 -1.39
C ASP A 10 -4.51 57.15 -2.59
N ALA A 11 -5.49 57.84 -3.19
CA ALA A 11 -6.15 57.39 -4.40
C ALA A 11 -5.17 57.32 -5.60
N GLU A 12 -4.31 58.32 -5.75
CA GLU A 12 -3.26 58.33 -6.77
C GLU A 12 -2.17 57.27 -6.52
N TRP A 13 -1.85 56.98 -5.25
CA TRP A 13 -0.94 55.89 -4.90
C TRP A 13 -1.55 54.52 -5.23
N LEU A 14 -2.80 54.27 -4.84
CA LEU A 14 -3.53 53.03 -5.17
C LEU A 14 -3.64 52.82 -6.68
N ALA A 15 -3.96 53.87 -7.45
CA ALA A 15 -4.04 53.78 -8.90
C ALA A 15 -2.69 53.41 -9.54
N ARG A 16 -1.57 53.93 -9.01
CA ARG A 16 -0.23 53.58 -9.48
C ARG A 16 0.14 52.14 -9.14
N MET A 17 -0.14 51.69 -7.91
CA MET A 17 0.13 50.30 -7.49
C MET A 17 -0.73 49.30 -8.27
N HIS A 18 -2.01 49.61 -8.49
CA HIS A 18 -2.89 48.78 -9.30
C HIS A 18 -2.41 48.67 -10.75
N LYS A 19 -1.93 49.78 -11.34
CA LYS A 19 -1.35 49.78 -12.68
C LYS A 19 -0.04 48.98 -12.75
N GLN A 20 0.79 49.03 -11.71
CA GLN A 20 2.00 48.20 -11.62
C GLN A 20 1.66 46.71 -11.48
N LEU A 21 0.67 46.37 -10.66
CA LEU A 21 0.21 45.00 -10.48
C LEU A 21 -0.33 44.40 -11.79
N LEU A 22 -1.16 45.15 -12.52
CA LEU A 22 -1.69 44.71 -13.82
C LEU A 22 -0.63 44.61 -14.92
N ALA A 23 0.51 45.30 -14.76
CA ALA A 23 1.63 45.25 -15.70
C ALA A 23 2.71 44.24 -15.30
N ASP A 24 2.51 43.51 -14.20
CA ASP A 24 3.45 42.50 -13.72
C ASP A 24 3.24 41.19 -14.49
N ASP A 25 4.12 40.95 -15.46
CA ASP A 25 4.10 39.74 -16.31
C ASP A 25 4.40 38.44 -15.52
N SER A 26 4.82 38.53 -14.25
CA SER A 26 4.96 37.35 -13.38
C SER A 26 3.63 36.84 -12.85
N ILE A 27 2.56 37.64 -12.93
CA ILE A 27 1.23 37.31 -12.45
C ILE A 27 0.31 37.04 -13.64
N GLN A 28 -0.18 35.80 -13.72
CA GLN A 28 -1.16 35.42 -14.73
C GLN A 28 -2.55 35.92 -14.32
N PHE A 29 -3.06 36.96 -14.99
CA PHE A 29 -4.42 37.48 -14.79
C PHE A 29 -5.48 36.82 -15.67
N ASP A 30 -5.06 36.14 -16.73
CA ASP A 30 -5.95 35.47 -17.68
C ASP A 30 -5.64 33.97 -17.74
N LEU A 31 -6.69 33.14 -17.74
CA LEU A 31 -6.54 31.70 -17.89
C LEU A 31 -6.50 31.39 -19.39
N PRO A 32 -5.39 30.86 -19.95
CA PRO A 32 -5.38 30.50 -21.34
C PRO A 32 -6.44 29.44 -21.59
N ALA A 33 -7.25 29.64 -22.64
CA ALA A 33 -8.19 28.63 -23.07
C ALA A 33 -7.42 27.34 -23.39
N LEU A 34 -7.82 26.22 -22.76
CA LEU A 34 -7.24 24.91 -23.05
C LEU A 34 -7.50 24.56 -24.52
N VAL A 35 -6.47 24.67 -25.35
CA VAL A 35 -6.50 24.15 -26.72
C VAL A 35 -6.34 22.64 -26.63
N GLN A 36 -7.32 21.88 -27.11
CA GLN A 36 -7.20 20.43 -27.14
C GLN A 36 -6.06 20.06 -28.11
N PRO A 37 -5.01 19.37 -27.64
CA PRO A 37 -3.93 18.96 -28.53
C PRO A 37 -4.47 17.94 -29.53
N GLU A 38 -4.20 18.14 -30.82
CA GLU A 38 -4.51 17.13 -31.81
C GLU A 38 -3.69 15.86 -31.54
N PRO A 39 -4.27 14.66 -31.72
CA PRO A 39 -3.56 13.42 -31.50
C PRO A 39 -2.34 13.33 -32.44
N PRO A 40 -1.20 12.82 -31.94
CA PRO A 40 0.02 12.66 -32.74
C PRO A 40 -0.23 11.88 -34.04
N ALA A 41 0.46 12.23 -35.12
CA ALA A 41 0.24 11.62 -36.44
C ALA A 41 0.42 10.09 -36.45
N TRP A 42 1.28 9.54 -35.59
CA TRP A 42 1.48 8.09 -35.45
C TRP A 42 0.29 7.37 -34.79
N LEU A 43 -0.54 8.08 -34.02
CA LEU A 43 -1.70 7.52 -33.31
C LEU A 43 -2.95 7.44 -34.20
N LYS A 44 -3.04 8.31 -35.23
CA LYS A 44 -4.14 8.35 -36.21
C LYS A 44 -4.43 6.99 -36.85
N PRO A 45 -3.44 6.23 -37.39
CA PRO A 45 -3.72 4.92 -38.00
C PRO A 45 -4.22 3.87 -36.99
N LEU A 46 -3.76 3.92 -35.74
CA LEU A 46 -4.22 3.02 -34.68
C LEU A 46 -5.67 3.31 -34.30
N LEU A 47 -6.03 4.59 -34.13
CA LEU A 47 -7.39 5.02 -33.81
C LEU A 47 -8.37 4.70 -34.93
N GLU A 48 -7.98 4.89 -36.20
CA GLU A 48 -8.80 4.53 -37.34
C GLU A 48 -9.01 3.02 -37.46
N ALA A 49 -7.97 2.22 -37.19
CA ALA A 49 -8.10 0.77 -37.12
C ALA A 49 -9.09 0.39 -36.00
N LEU A 50 -8.90 0.92 -34.79
CA LEU A 50 -9.77 0.62 -33.65
C LEU A 50 -11.23 1.06 -33.89
N ALA A 51 -11.44 2.20 -34.56
CA ALA A 51 -12.77 2.68 -34.93
C ALA A 51 -13.48 1.74 -35.92
N LYS A 52 -12.75 1.16 -36.89
CA LYS A 52 -13.30 0.14 -37.81
C LYS A 52 -13.66 -1.17 -37.09
N LEU A 53 -12.98 -1.46 -35.98
CA LEU A 53 -13.18 -2.65 -35.15
C LEU A 53 -14.30 -2.46 -34.11
N GLY A 54 -14.67 -1.21 -33.81
CA GLY A 54 -15.70 -0.84 -32.83
C GLY A 54 -17.02 -1.62 -32.98
N PRO A 55 -17.61 -1.76 -34.19
CA PRO A 55 -18.84 -2.53 -34.38
C PRO A 55 -18.68 -4.02 -34.06
N TYR A 56 -17.48 -4.57 -34.23
CA TYR A 56 -17.19 -5.99 -33.96
C TYR A 56 -16.88 -6.27 -32.49
N MET A 57 -16.49 -5.24 -31.73
CA MET A 57 -16.18 -5.33 -30.30
C MET A 57 -17.40 -5.77 -29.48
N ILE A 58 -18.61 -5.45 -29.93
CA ILE A 58 -19.87 -5.91 -29.33
C ILE A 58 -19.98 -7.44 -29.43
N TYR A 59 -19.68 -8.02 -30.59
CA TYR A 59 -19.69 -9.48 -30.76
C TYR A 59 -18.59 -10.16 -29.96
N LEU A 60 -17.40 -9.54 -29.88
CA LEU A 60 -16.31 -10.03 -29.04
C LEU A 60 -16.69 -10.03 -27.55
N PHE A 61 -17.33 -8.96 -27.08
CA PHE A 61 -17.82 -8.84 -25.71
C PHE A 61 -18.86 -9.92 -25.39
N TRP A 62 -19.88 -10.08 -26.23
CA TRP A 62 -20.87 -11.14 -26.04
C TRP A 62 -20.27 -12.54 -26.17
N GLY A 63 -19.28 -12.73 -27.04
CA GLY A 63 -18.51 -13.97 -27.12
C GLY A 63 -17.79 -14.28 -25.80
N ALA A 64 -17.11 -13.30 -25.21
CA ALA A 64 -16.45 -13.43 -23.91
C ALA A 64 -17.45 -13.72 -22.78
N VAL A 65 -18.63 -13.07 -22.78
CA VAL A 65 -19.71 -13.32 -21.82
C VAL A 65 -20.23 -14.75 -21.96
N ILE A 66 -20.52 -15.22 -23.18
CA ILE A 66 -20.99 -16.59 -23.44
C ILE A 66 -19.95 -17.61 -22.98
N ILE A 67 -18.66 -17.38 -23.26
CA ILE A 67 -17.57 -18.23 -22.80
C ILE A 67 -17.49 -18.24 -21.27
N GLY A 68 -17.59 -17.08 -20.62
CA GLY A 68 -17.60 -16.97 -19.17
C GLY A 68 -18.75 -17.75 -18.53
N VAL A 69 -19.97 -17.59 -19.07
CA VAL A 69 -21.16 -18.34 -18.62
C VAL A 69 -20.99 -19.84 -18.86
N ALA A 70 -20.45 -20.24 -20.02
CA ALA A 70 -20.19 -21.64 -20.33
C ALA A 70 -19.16 -22.26 -19.37
N ILE A 71 -18.10 -21.52 -19.01
CA ILE A 71 -17.12 -21.96 -18.01
C ILE A 71 -17.78 -22.13 -16.64
N ILE A 72 -18.58 -21.15 -16.20
CA ILE A 72 -19.28 -21.24 -14.91
C ILE A 72 -20.24 -22.44 -14.90
N ALA A 73 -21.04 -22.61 -15.95
CA ALA A 73 -21.95 -23.75 -16.08
C ALA A 73 -21.20 -25.09 -16.12
N PHE A 74 -20.07 -25.16 -16.83
CA PHE A 74 -19.20 -26.32 -16.87
C PHE A 74 -18.62 -26.67 -15.50
N LEU A 75 -18.15 -25.67 -14.75
CA LEU A 75 -17.66 -25.86 -13.37
C LEU A 75 -18.76 -26.32 -12.43
N LEU A 76 -19.98 -25.80 -12.55
CA LEU A 76 -21.14 -26.24 -11.77
C LEU A 76 -21.51 -27.69 -12.08
N VAL A 77 -21.47 -28.09 -13.36
CA VAL A 77 -21.74 -29.48 -13.77
C VAL A 77 -20.65 -30.43 -13.28
N LEU A 78 -19.38 -30.02 -13.31
CA LEU A 78 -18.27 -30.79 -12.75
C LEU A 78 -18.41 -31.01 -11.24
N GLU A 79 -18.75 -29.95 -10.49
CA GLU A 79 -19.00 -30.02 -9.06
C GLU A 79 -20.20 -30.93 -8.74
N ALA A 80 -21.32 -30.78 -9.49
CA ALA A 80 -22.53 -31.58 -9.30
C ALA A 80 -22.35 -33.07 -9.64
N LYS A 81 -21.46 -33.41 -10.58
CA LYS A 81 -21.13 -34.80 -10.93
C LYS A 81 -20.20 -35.48 -9.92
N GLY A 82 -19.81 -34.81 -8.83
CA GLY A 82 -18.91 -35.36 -7.82
C GLY A 82 -17.54 -35.74 -8.38
N VAL A 83 -17.20 -35.28 -9.60
CA VAL A 83 -15.88 -35.42 -10.17
C VAL A 83 -15.02 -34.46 -9.38
N ALA A 84 -14.40 -34.99 -8.33
CA ALA A 84 -13.51 -34.26 -7.45
C ALA A 84 -12.23 -33.89 -8.22
N TRP A 85 -12.37 -32.98 -9.19
CA TRP A 85 -11.26 -32.26 -9.79
C TRP A 85 -10.81 -31.19 -8.80
N ARG A 86 -10.35 -31.67 -7.63
CA ARG A 86 -9.63 -30.83 -6.70
C ARG A 86 -8.35 -30.44 -7.42
N LEU A 87 -8.27 -29.19 -7.86
CA LEU A 87 -7.02 -28.56 -8.30
C LEU A 87 -5.89 -29.03 -7.36
N PRO A 88 -4.74 -29.54 -7.84
CA PRO A 88 -3.67 -30.07 -6.98
C PRO A 88 -3.25 -29.08 -5.87
N TRP A 89 -3.24 -27.79 -6.20
CA TRP A 89 -3.13 -26.62 -5.32
C TRP A 89 -4.11 -26.62 -4.11
N ARG A 90 -5.38 -27.01 -4.32
CA ARG A 90 -6.40 -27.11 -3.25
C ARG A 90 -6.27 -28.39 -2.44
N ARG A 91 -5.66 -29.47 -2.96
CA ARG A 91 -5.37 -30.67 -2.17
C ARG A 91 -4.22 -30.40 -1.19
N ALA A 92 -3.17 -29.72 -1.65
CA ALA A 92 -2.11 -29.22 -0.78
C ALA A 92 -2.65 -28.30 0.32
N ARG A 93 -3.62 -27.44 0.01
CA ARG A 93 -4.28 -26.56 1.00
C ARG A 93 -5.21 -27.30 1.96
N LYS A 94 -5.89 -28.36 1.52
CA LYS A 94 -6.86 -29.09 2.36
C LYS A 94 -6.22 -30.15 3.25
N GLU A 95 -5.09 -30.73 2.82
CA GLU A 95 -4.21 -31.49 3.71
C GLU A 95 -3.55 -30.57 4.75
N ALA A 96 -3.31 -29.29 4.41
CA ALA A 96 -2.85 -28.27 5.38
C ALA A 96 -3.96 -27.71 6.30
N GLU A 97 -5.25 -27.88 5.97
CA GLU A 97 -6.38 -27.33 6.74
C GLU A 97 -7.01 -28.34 7.72
N THR A 98 -6.51 -29.57 7.77
CA THR A 98 -7.03 -30.59 8.70
C THR A 98 -5.97 -30.90 9.76
N GLN A 99 -6.05 -30.19 10.89
CA GLN A 99 -5.25 -30.40 12.09
C GLN A 99 -3.73 -30.22 11.92
N GLU A 100 -3.28 -28.99 11.67
CA GLU A 100 -2.03 -28.53 12.26
C GLU A 100 -2.25 -27.18 12.90
N GLU A 101 -1.99 -27.15 14.20
CA GLU A 101 -1.74 -25.96 15.00
C GLU A 101 -0.70 -25.12 14.26
N TRP A 102 -1.19 -24.10 13.54
CA TRP A 102 -0.39 -23.29 12.65
C TRP A 102 0.63 -22.50 13.48
N ARG A 103 1.86 -23.03 13.51
CA ARG A 103 3.06 -22.35 13.94
C ARG A 103 3.62 -21.62 12.72
N PRO A 104 4.10 -20.37 12.83
CA PRO A 104 5.04 -19.88 11.83
C PRO A 104 6.19 -20.88 11.73
N ASP A 105 6.67 -21.10 10.50
CA ASP A 105 7.84 -21.94 10.23
C ASP A 105 8.99 -21.49 11.14
N ALA A 106 9.18 -22.22 12.24
CA ALA A 106 10.09 -21.82 13.31
C ALA A 106 11.53 -21.71 12.77
N GLY A 107 11.84 -22.44 11.70
CA GLY A 107 13.09 -22.33 10.95
C GLY A 107 13.24 -20.96 10.29
N ALA A 108 12.25 -20.49 9.54
CA ALA A 108 12.31 -19.18 8.89
C ALA A 108 12.44 -18.01 9.87
N ALA A 109 11.72 -18.06 11.01
CA ALA A 109 11.83 -17.02 12.03
C ALA A 109 13.18 -17.06 12.77
N GLN A 110 13.78 -18.25 12.96
CA GLN A 110 15.12 -18.40 13.55
C GLN A 110 16.22 -17.92 12.60
N ILE A 111 16.14 -18.26 11.30
CA ILE A 111 17.09 -17.78 10.29
C ILE A 111 17.07 -16.25 10.26
N LEU A 112 15.88 -15.65 10.24
CA LEU A 112 15.76 -14.19 10.22
C LEU A 112 16.28 -13.52 11.51
N LEU A 113 16.00 -14.11 12.68
CA LEU A 113 16.60 -13.63 13.93
C LEU A 113 18.13 -13.70 13.89
N SER A 114 18.70 -14.74 13.28
CA SER A 114 20.16 -14.86 13.13
C SER A 114 20.76 -13.81 12.19
N GLU A 115 20.05 -13.41 11.13
CA GLU A 115 20.44 -12.31 10.24
C GLU A 115 20.40 -10.97 10.98
N ALA A 116 19.34 -10.74 11.76
CA ALA A 116 19.21 -9.54 12.57
C ALA A 116 20.26 -9.47 13.69
N ASP A 117 20.60 -10.62 14.30
CA ASP A 117 21.71 -10.73 15.25
C ASP A 117 23.06 -10.40 14.62
N ALA A 118 23.29 -10.84 13.37
CA ALA A 118 24.52 -10.56 12.66
C ALA A 118 24.68 -9.06 12.36
N LEU A 119 23.59 -8.34 12.08
CA LEU A 119 23.58 -6.87 11.95
C LEU A 119 23.86 -6.20 13.30
N ALA A 120 23.17 -6.63 14.35
CA ALA A 120 23.37 -6.09 15.70
C ALA A 120 24.80 -6.32 16.22
N ALA A 121 25.44 -7.44 15.86
CA ALA A 121 26.83 -7.74 16.21
C ALA A 121 27.85 -6.78 15.55
N ARG A 122 27.48 -6.16 14.43
CA ARG A 122 28.27 -5.12 13.75
C ARG A 122 28.03 -3.72 14.31
N GLY A 123 27.11 -3.58 15.28
CA GLY A 123 26.66 -2.29 15.80
C GLY A 123 25.58 -1.63 14.96
N GLU A 124 25.08 -2.29 13.92
CA GLU A 124 24.03 -1.80 13.01
C GLU A 124 22.63 -2.11 13.61
N TYR A 125 22.34 -1.50 14.76
CA TYR A 125 21.10 -1.76 15.49
C TYR A 125 19.86 -1.20 14.79
N ASP A 126 19.98 -0.05 14.11
CA ASP A 126 18.89 0.56 13.36
C ASP A 126 18.40 -0.38 12.25
N GLU A 127 19.34 -0.91 11.47
CA GLU A 127 19.11 -1.88 10.40
C GLU A 127 18.54 -3.20 10.94
N ALA A 128 19.07 -3.70 12.05
CA ALA A 128 18.59 -4.92 12.69
C ALA A 128 17.10 -4.80 13.09
N VAL A 129 16.71 -3.69 13.73
CA VAL A 129 15.31 -3.45 14.09
C VAL A 129 14.44 -3.20 12.86
N HIS A 130 14.94 -2.46 11.87
CA HIS A 130 14.23 -2.26 10.61
C HIS A 130 13.93 -3.57 9.87
N LEU A 131 14.85 -4.52 9.90
CA LEU A 131 14.67 -5.85 9.32
C LEU A 131 13.55 -6.63 10.04
N LEU A 132 13.51 -6.59 11.38
CA LEU A 132 12.41 -7.18 12.15
C LEU A 132 11.05 -6.55 11.80
N LEU A 133 10.98 -5.21 11.68
CA LEU A 133 9.74 -4.54 11.31
C LEU A 133 9.24 -4.97 9.93
N ARG A 134 10.11 -4.97 8.92
CA ARG A 134 9.75 -5.39 7.55
C ARG A 134 9.24 -6.82 7.53
N ARG A 135 9.89 -7.70 8.30
CA ARG A 135 9.45 -9.09 8.40
C ARG A 135 8.08 -9.20 9.05
N SER A 136 7.84 -8.51 10.16
CA SER A 136 6.53 -8.51 10.81
C SER A 136 5.43 -8.01 9.88
N VAL A 137 5.69 -6.99 9.07
CA VAL A 137 4.72 -6.52 8.05
C VAL A 137 4.44 -7.60 7.00
N ALA A 138 5.48 -8.28 6.49
CA ALA A 138 5.30 -9.39 5.54
C ALA A 138 4.51 -10.57 6.14
N ASP A 139 4.76 -10.87 7.41
CA ASP A 139 4.04 -11.91 8.17
C ASP A 139 2.56 -11.52 8.38
N ILE A 140 2.25 -10.24 8.60
CA ILE A 140 0.87 -9.72 8.62
C ILE A 140 0.24 -9.78 7.23
N ALA A 141 0.97 -9.43 6.17
CA ALA A 141 0.49 -9.45 4.79
C ALA A 141 0.03 -10.84 4.36
N THR A 142 0.79 -11.86 4.78
CA THR A 142 0.48 -13.26 4.48
C THR A 142 -0.79 -13.72 5.20
N ARG A 143 -1.05 -13.20 6.40
CA ARG A 143 -2.20 -13.57 7.25
C ARG A 143 -3.48 -12.80 6.90
N LEU A 144 -3.34 -11.50 6.60
CA LEU A 144 -4.44 -10.59 6.27
C LEU A 144 -4.15 -9.86 4.95
N PRO A 145 -4.24 -10.56 3.80
CA PRO A 145 -3.92 -9.98 2.49
C PRO A 145 -4.83 -8.82 2.10
N ASP A 146 -6.12 -8.87 2.47
CA ASP A 146 -7.09 -7.82 2.14
C ASP A 146 -6.97 -6.57 3.01
N PHE A 147 -6.27 -6.67 4.15
CA PHE A 147 -6.11 -5.58 5.11
C PHE A 147 -4.99 -4.62 4.71
N LEU A 148 -3.84 -5.14 4.30
CA LEU A 148 -2.66 -4.30 4.03
C LEU A 148 -2.78 -3.56 2.70
N ARG A 149 -2.69 -2.24 2.77
CA ARG A 149 -2.61 -1.34 1.61
C ARG A 149 -1.27 -0.62 1.59
N PRO A 150 -0.71 -0.29 0.41
CA PRO A 150 0.57 0.43 0.30
C PRO A 150 0.60 1.78 1.04
N SER A 151 -0.55 2.39 1.32
CA SER A 151 -0.67 3.66 2.02
C SER A 151 -0.58 3.56 3.55
N LEU A 152 -0.59 2.35 4.13
CA LEU A 152 -0.60 2.19 5.58
C LEU A 152 0.81 2.35 6.16
N THR A 153 0.91 3.15 7.22
CA THR A 153 2.14 3.28 8.01
C THR A 153 2.26 2.15 9.05
N ALA A 154 3.44 1.97 9.63
CA ALA A 154 3.64 1.04 10.74
C ALA A 154 2.70 1.36 11.92
N ARG A 155 2.46 2.65 12.19
CA ARG A 155 1.48 3.11 13.19
C ARG A 155 0.05 2.71 12.87
N ASP A 156 -0.37 2.83 11.62
CA ASP A 156 -1.73 2.47 11.19
C ASP A 156 -1.96 0.97 11.31
N ILE A 157 -0.96 0.17 10.91
CA ILE A 157 -0.99 -1.29 11.05
C ILE A 157 -1.06 -1.68 12.54
N ALA A 158 -0.29 -1.00 13.40
CA ALA A 158 -0.26 -1.22 14.84
C ALA A 158 -1.59 -0.86 15.55
N ALA A 159 -2.41 0.02 14.98
CA ALA A 159 -3.71 0.40 15.53
C ALA A 159 -4.87 -0.49 15.06
N ALA A 160 -4.65 -1.39 14.10
CA ALA A 160 -5.70 -2.14 13.44
C ALA A 160 -6.43 -3.11 14.39
N SER A 161 -7.76 -3.15 14.33
CA SER A 161 -8.57 -4.12 15.09
C SER A 161 -8.64 -5.51 14.44
N SER A 162 -8.23 -5.61 13.18
CA SER A 162 -8.14 -6.87 12.42
C SER A 162 -7.01 -7.78 12.91
N ILE A 163 -6.01 -7.23 13.59
CA ILE A 163 -4.90 -7.98 14.18
C ILE A 163 -5.25 -8.36 15.62
N PRO A 164 -5.07 -9.63 16.04
CA PRO A 164 -5.29 -10.03 17.43
C PRO A 164 -4.49 -9.20 18.43
N THR A 165 -5.01 -9.01 19.64
CA THR A 165 -4.44 -8.07 20.62
C THR A 165 -2.98 -8.35 20.95
N ARG A 166 -2.59 -9.62 21.13
CA ARG A 166 -1.21 -10.00 21.46
C ARG A 166 -0.18 -9.60 20.39
N PRO A 167 -0.31 -10.05 19.12
CA PRO A 167 0.63 -9.70 18.06
C PRO A 167 0.56 -8.23 17.71
N ARG A 168 -0.61 -7.60 17.85
CA ARG A 168 -0.75 -6.15 17.72
C ARG A 168 0.11 -5.41 18.74
N THR A 169 0.05 -5.77 20.02
CA THR A 169 0.88 -5.13 21.06
C THR A 169 2.38 -5.33 20.79
N ALA A 170 2.79 -6.55 20.44
CA ALA A 170 4.18 -6.84 20.11
C ALA A 170 4.67 -6.04 18.88
N PHE A 171 3.86 -5.95 17.82
CA PHE A 171 4.16 -5.15 16.64
C PHE A 171 4.23 -3.65 16.94
N SER A 172 3.33 -3.12 17.78
CA SER A 172 3.34 -1.73 18.22
C SER A 172 4.63 -1.34 18.95
N GLU A 173 5.21 -2.26 19.74
CA GLU A 173 6.50 -2.03 20.40
C GLU A 173 7.64 -1.87 19.38
N ILE A 174 7.72 -2.78 18.39
CA ILE A 174 8.73 -2.72 17.32
C ILE A 174 8.56 -1.43 16.50
N ALA A 175 7.33 -1.12 16.08
CA ALA A 175 7.03 0.08 15.30
C ALA A 175 7.45 1.35 16.04
N ARG A 176 7.17 1.46 17.35
CA ARG A 176 7.54 2.63 18.16
C ARG A 176 9.06 2.82 18.26
N ILE A 177 9.83 1.74 18.37
CA ILE A 177 11.30 1.80 18.43
C ILE A 177 11.85 2.31 17.09
N VAL A 178 11.37 1.74 15.97
CA VAL A 178 11.77 2.17 14.63
C VAL A 178 11.39 3.62 14.36
N GLU A 179 10.17 4.03 14.71
CA GLU A 179 9.71 5.41 14.50
C GLU A 179 10.52 6.41 15.32
N ALA A 180 10.90 6.07 16.55
CA ALA A 180 11.77 6.92 17.35
C ALA A 180 13.16 7.08 16.71
N ALA A 181 13.71 6.02 16.13
CA ALA A 181 14.98 6.08 15.42
C ALA A 181 14.89 6.92 14.15
N LEU A 182 13.88 6.65 13.32
CA LEU A 182 13.71 7.27 12.01
C LEU A 182 13.27 8.74 12.10
N PHE A 183 12.39 9.10 13.04
CA PHE A 183 11.81 10.43 13.13
C PHE A 183 12.40 11.31 14.25
N ALA A 184 12.83 10.73 15.37
CA ALA A 184 13.33 11.50 16.51
C ALA A 184 14.86 11.65 16.54
N ARG A 185 15.57 11.15 15.51
CA ARG A 185 17.05 11.08 15.44
C ARG A 185 17.66 10.47 16.72
N ARG A 186 16.99 9.48 17.31
CA ARG A 186 17.48 8.73 18.46
C ARG A 186 17.94 7.36 17.97
N PRO A 187 19.24 7.15 17.69
CA PRO A 187 19.70 5.87 17.17
C PRO A 187 19.31 4.75 18.13
N VAL A 188 18.94 3.59 17.58
CA VAL A 188 18.68 2.40 18.36
C VAL A 188 20.00 1.97 19.01
N GLY A 189 20.03 1.96 20.34
CA GLY A 189 21.13 1.35 21.09
C GLY A 189 20.91 -0.14 21.31
N ALA A 190 21.89 -0.81 21.94
CA ALA A 190 21.79 -2.22 22.31
C ALA A 190 20.51 -2.54 23.13
N GLU A 191 20.08 -1.63 24.00
CA GLU A 191 18.82 -1.78 24.76
C GLU A 191 17.58 -1.76 23.86
N GLY A 192 17.54 -0.84 22.89
CA GLY A 192 16.44 -0.75 21.93
C GLY A 192 16.38 -1.98 21.02
N TRP A 193 17.53 -2.51 20.63
CA TRP A 193 17.65 -3.76 19.90
C TRP A 193 17.08 -4.95 20.70
N GLN A 194 17.50 -5.13 21.96
CA GLN A 194 17.01 -6.23 22.80
C GLN A 194 15.50 -6.15 23.03
N GLN A 195 14.97 -4.93 23.20
CA GLN A 195 13.52 -4.73 23.32
C GLN A 195 12.78 -5.12 22.03
N ALA A 196 13.27 -4.70 20.87
CA ALA A 196 12.68 -5.04 19.58
C ALA A 196 12.75 -6.55 19.29
N ARG A 197 13.88 -7.20 19.59
CA ARG A 197 14.06 -8.65 19.47
C ARG A 197 13.04 -9.40 20.32
N GLY A 198 12.93 -9.06 21.60
CA GLY A 198 11.98 -9.71 22.50
C GLY A 198 10.52 -9.49 22.07
N ALA A 199 10.21 -8.31 21.50
CA ALA A 199 8.90 -8.06 20.92
C ALA A 199 8.64 -8.93 19.67
N TYR A 200 9.62 -9.07 18.78
CA TYR A 200 9.51 -9.95 17.62
C TYR A 200 9.34 -11.42 18.03
N GLU A 201 10.04 -11.89 19.06
CA GLU A 201 9.87 -13.24 19.58
C GLU A 201 8.45 -13.49 20.11
N ARG A 202 7.85 -12.50 20.79
CA ARG A 202 6.43 -12.57 21.22
C ARG A 202 5.45 -12.54 20.04
N PHE A 203 5.80 -11.84 18.98
CA PHE A 203 5.03 -11.79 17.74
C PHE A 203 5.10 -13.11 16.96
N ALA A 204 6.26 -13.75 16.91
CA ALA A 204 6.55 -14.92 16.08
C ALA A 204 6.39 -16.27 16.81
N PHE A 205 6.88 -16.45 18.04
CA PHE A 205 7.06 -17.79 18.63
C PHE A 205 6.04 -18.18 19.71
N ARG A 206 5.01 -17.38 19.94
CA ARG A 206 3.93 -17.73 20.88
C ARG A 206 2.63 -17.91 20.12
N ASP A 207 1.63 -18.55 20.73
CA ASP A 207 0.22 -18.62 20.28
C ASP A 207 -0.45 -17.23 20.28
N ALA A 208 0.24 -16.24 19.70
CA ALA A 208 -0.15 -14.85 19.61
C ALA A 208 -1.29 -14.70 18.60
N TRP A 209 -1.28 -15.56 17.58
CA TRP A 209 -2.25 -15.56 16.50
C TRP A 209 -3.33 -16.66 16.61
N ALA A 210 -3.37 -17.36 17.74
CA ALA A 210 -4.44 -18.32 18.07
C ALA A 210 -5.73 -17.60 18.52
#